data_AF-A0A9W2ZRY7-F1
#
_entry.id   AF-A0A9W2ZRY7-F1
#
_cell.length_a   1.000
_cell.length_b   1.000
_cell.length_c   1.000
_cell.angle_alpha   90.00
_cell.angle_beta   90.00
_cell.angle_gamma   90.00
#
_symmetry.space_group_name_H-M   'P 1'
#
loop_
_entity.id
_entity.type
_entity.pdbx_description
1 polymer ?
#
loop_
_entity_poly.entity_id
_entity_poly.type
_entity_poly.pdbx_seq_one_letter_code
_entity_poly.pdbx_strand_id
1 'polypeptide(L)'
;MGKDDERRSSQKMSGASKEDLVQEHVELVKREQDLNQKFQEIKGIFQKLEETYQTSKGTFSIQRYGQLKSMIKEATSDSNIQSIQQSIQAGQGAQSSVAGLLSKAKEFSCDSQGKAQTAAKPASKSSFLKKLKNLTGFSDDPIRDEDVMSEADLVRDNGRKQRSIQMVSGQLSKALTKLEKLKQDYERSKSHAPPKRYVDLKDMIKTAVAEKL
;
A
#
# COMPACT_ATOMS: atom_id res chain seq x y z
N MET A 1 -41.57 38.83 17.71
CA MET A 1 -41.36 37.54 18.40
C MET A 1 -40.82 36.59 17.37
N GLY A 2 -39.55 36.21 17.53
CA GLY A 2 -38.86 35.36 16.57
C GLY A 2 -38.09 34.27 17.31
N LYS A 3 -37.57 33.33 16.51
CA LYS A 3 -36.86 32.10 16.84
C LYS A 3 -37.81 30.93 17.07
N ASP A 4 -37.81 29.98 16.13
CA ASP A 4 -37.86 28.53 16.42
C ASP A 4 -37.77 27.65 15.14
N ASP A 5 -37.57 28.22 13.94
CA ASP A 5 -37.44 27.43 12.69
C ASP A 5 -36.00 27.06 12.25
N GLU A 6 -34.95 27.49 12.96
CA GLU A 6 -33.55 27.16 12.63
C GLU A 6 -33.00 25.88 13.30
N ARG A 7 -33.87 24.95 13.72
CA ARG A 7 -33.43 23.62 14.20
C ARG A 7 -33.52 22.53 13.12
N ARG A 8 -33.53 22.93 11.86
CA ARG A 8 -33.43 22.03 10.71
C ARG A 8 -31.95 21.79 10.40
N SER A 9 -31.57 20.51 10.41
CA SER A 9 -30.35 19.99 9.74
C SER A 9 -29.02 20.01 10.50
N SER A 10 -29.02 19.61 11.77
CA SER A 10 -27.84 18.93 12.34
C SER A 10 -28.17 17.45 12.50
N GLN A 11 -28.43 16.82 11.36
CA GLN A 11 -28.49 15.38 11.23
C GLN A 11 -27.10 14.87 11.61
N LYS A 12 -26.96 14.42 12.86
CA LYS A 12 -25.83 13.64 13.34
C LYS A 12 -25.68 12.45 12.39
N MET A 13 -24.84 12.59 11.38
CA MET A 13 -24.28 11.45 10.71
C MET A 13 -23.47 10.71 11.76
N SER A 14 -23.98 9.54 12.10
CA SER A 14 -23.14 8.44 12.57
C SER A 14 -22.01 8.28 11.54
N GLY A 15 -20.80 8.69 11.89
CA GLY A 15 -19.66 8.75 10.99
C GLY A 15 -18.45 9.29 11.74
N ALA A 16 -17.26 8.79 11.41
CA ALA A 16 -16.00 9.06 12.10
C ALA A 16 -15.75 10.56 12.40
N SER A 17 -15.04 10.87 13.49
CA SER A 17 -14.67 12.26 13.82
C SER A 17 -13.88 12.89 12.66
N LYS A 18 -13.97 14.20 12.45
CA LYS A 18 -13.10 14.89 11.48
C LYS A 18 -11.62 14.56 11.72
N GLU A 19 -11.20 14.53 12.99
CA GLU A 19 -9.86 14.06 13.38
C GLU A 19 -9.55 12.63 12.93
N ASP A 20 -10.51 11.70 12.99
CA ASP A 20 -10.31 10.32 12.54
C ASP A 20 -10.13 10.28 11.01
N LEU A 21 -10.89 11.10 10.27
CA LEU A 21 -10.77 11.21 8.81
C LEU A 21 -9.43 11.82 8.38
N VAL A 22 -8.95 12.83 9.10
CA VAL A 22 -7.63 13.44 8.89
C VAL A 22 -6.53 12.42 9.19
N GLN A 23 -6.64 11.68 10.29
CA GLN A 23 -5.65 10.65 10.62
C GLN A 23 -5.62 9.55 9.56
N GLU A 24 -6.77 9.05 9.13
CA GLU A 24 -6.87 8.07 8.04
C GLU A 24 -6.24 8.62 6.75
N HIS A 25 -6.52 9.88 6.40
CA HIS A 25 -5.96 10.51 5.21
C HIS A 25 -4.42 10.54 5.26
N VAL A 26 -3.83 10.96 6.40
CA VAL A 26 -2.38 10.99 6.58
C VAL A 26 -1.77 9.59 6.46
N GLU A 27 -2.41 8.58 7.03
CA GLU A 27 -1.96 7.18 6.92
C GLU A 27 -2.03 6.67 5.48
N LEU A 28 -3.12 6.97 4.75
CA LEU A 28 -3.30 6.60 3.36
C LEU A 28 -2.30 7.30 2.43
N VAL A 29 -2.04 8.59 2.63
CA VAL A 29 -1.04 9.34 1.86
C VAL A 29 0.35 8.72 2.03
N LYS A 30 0.76 8.46 3.28
CA LYS A 30 2.05 7.83 3.56
C LYS A 30 2.14 6.45 2.91
N ARG A 31 1.08 5.64 3.04
CA ARG A 31 1.05 4.30 2.46
C ARG A 31 1.12 4.30 0.94
N GLU A 32 0.38 5.20 0.29
CA GLU A 32 0.43 5.35 -1.16
C GLU A 32 1.85 5.74 -1.62
N GLN A 33 2.51 6.66 -0.91
CA GLN A 33 3.87 7.07 -1.21
C GLN A 33 4.86 5.90 -1.07
N ASP A 34 4.79 5.15 0.04
CA ASP A 34 5.65 3.99 0.28
C ASP A 34 5.46 2.92 -0.80
N LEU A 35 4.21 2.60 -1.17
CA LEU A 35 3.92 1.63 -2.22
C LEU A 35 4.38 2.09 -3.60
N ASN A 36 4.20 3.37 -3.92
CA ASN A 36 4.68 3.93 -5.18
C ASN A 36 6.20 3.89 -5.29
N GLN A 37 6.92 4.24 -4.20
CA GLN A 37 8.37 4.14 -4.16
C GLN A 37 8.82 2.70 -4.41
N LYS A 38 8.19 1.74 -3.72
CA LYS A 38 8.47 0.31 -3.92
C LYS A 38 8.17 -0.14 -5.34
N PHE A 39 7.07 0.31 -5.92
CA PHE A 39 6.75 -0.02 -7.30
C PHE A 39 7.80 0.51 -8.30
N GLN A 40 8.33 1.72 -8.09
CA GLN A 40 9.41 2.26 -8.92
C GLN A 40 10.71 1.45 -8.78
N GLU A 41 11.09 1.05 -7.56
CA GLU A 41 12.25 0.18 -7.33
C GLU A 41 12.11 -1.14 -8.11
N ILE A 42 10.94 -1.78 -8.02
CA ILE A 42 10.68 -3.04 -8.72
C ILE A 42 10.65 -2.86 -10.23
N LYS A 43 10.03 -1.78 -10.72
CA LYS A 43 10.08 -1.44 -12.14
C LYS A 43 11.51 -1.30 -12.63
N GLY A 44 12.39 -0.70 -11.83
CA GLY A 44 13.83 -0.61 -12.10
C GLY A 44 14.51 -1.98 -12.23
N ILE A 45 14.12 -2.98 -11.43
CA ILE A 45 14.62 -4.36 -11.57
C ILE A 45 14.25 -4.95 -12.93
N PHE A 46 12.98 -4.83 -13.35
CA PHE A 46 12.53 -5.36 -14.64
C PHE A 46 13.16 -4.62 -15.82
N GLN A 47 13.32 -3.30 -15.72
CA GLN A 47 14.04 -2.49 -16.72
C GLN A 47 15.50 -2.92 -16.83
N LYS A 48 16.21 -3.08 -15.70
CA LYS A 48 17.58 -3.57 -15.69
C LYS A 48 17.70 -4.97 -16.31
N LEU A 49 16.72 -5.85 -16.07
CA LEU A 49 16.64 -7.18 -16.68
C LEU A 49 16.51 -7.09 -18.20
N GLU A 50 15.67 -6.19 -18.70
CA GLU A 50 15.45 -5.95 -20.13
C GLU A 50 16.69 -5.33 -20.79
N GLU A 51 17.20 -4.22 -20.25
CA GLU A 51 18.37 -3.51 -20.78
C GLU A 51 19.59 -4.43 -20.85
N THR A 52 19.86 -5.14 -19.75
CA THR A 52 21.02 -6.03 -19.69
C THR A 52 20.84 -7.24 -20.61
N TYR A 53 19.60 -7.73 -20.82
CA TYR A 53 19.34 -8.73 -21.84
C TYR A 53 19.61 -8.22 -23.26
N GLN A 54 19.22 -6.99 -23.58
CA GLN A 54 19.49 -6.38 -24.88
C GLN A 54 21.00 -6.17 -25.10
N THR A 55 21.71 -5.60 -24.13
CA THR A 55 23.17 -5.37 -24.24
C THR A 55 23.96 -6.67 -24.32
N SER A 56 23.51 -7.73 -23.63
CA SER A 56 24.12 -9.05 -23.71
C SER A 56 24.11 -9.65 -25.12
N LYS A 57 23.26 -9.17 -26.04
CA LYS A 57 23.24 -9.67 -27.43
C LYS A 57 24.52 -9.40 -28.20
N GLY A 58 25.30 -8.39 -27.80
CA GLY A 58 26.58 -8.04 -28.42
C GLY A 58 27.81 -8.76 -27.84
N THR A 59 27.65 -9.58 -26.78
CA THR A 59 28.78 -10.24 -26.10
C THR A 59 28.95 -11.71 -26.52
N PHE A 60 30.18 -12.23 -26.42
CA PHE A 60 30.47 -13.64 -26.68
C PHE A 60 29.67 -14.57 -25.74
N SER A 61 29.29 -15.75 -26.25
CA SER A 61 28.32 -16.68 -25.63
C SER A 61 28.64 -17.07 -24.18
N ILE A 62 29.92 -17.25 -23.83
CA ILE A 62 30.35 -17.63 -22.47
C ILE A 62 30.14 -16.47 -21.48
N GLN A 63 30.60 -15.27 -21.83
CA GLN A 63 30.40 -14.07 -21.01
C GLN A 63 28.92 -13.77 -20.84
N ARG A 64 28.16 -13.93 -21.94
CA ARG A 64 26.72 -13.76 -21.97
C ARG A 64 26.01 -14.69 -20.99
N TYR A 65 26.36 -15.97 -20.97
CA TYR A 65 25.78 -16.92 -20.01
C TYR A 65 25.99 -16.48 -18.55
N GLY A 66 27.18 -16.00 -18.20
CA GLY A 66 27.49 -15.44 -16.88
C GLY A 66 26.62 -14.21 -16.56
N GLN A 67 26.46 -13.30 -17.52
CA GLN A 67 25.61 -12.10 -17.38
C GLN A 67 24.15 -12.48 -17.13
N LEU A 68 23.57 -13.38 -17.94
CA LEU A 68 22.17 -13.84 -17.78
C LEU A 68 21.94 -14.44 -16.40
N LYS A 69 22.85 -15.29 -15.95
CA LYS A 69 22.80 -15.91 -14.63
C LYS A 69 22.85 -14.89 -13.50
N SER A 70 23.80 -13.95 -13.54
CA SER A 70 23.96 -12.94 -12.51
C SER A 70 22.75 -12.02 -12.41
N MET A 71 22.20 -11.59 -13.54
CA MET A 71 20.97 -10.79 -13.59
C MET A 71 19.80 -11.47 -12.89
N ILE A 72 19.53 -12.73 -13.24
CA ILE A 72 18.40 -13.46 -12.66
C ILE A 72 18.59 -13.58 -11.15
N LYS A 73 19.79 -13.94 -10.68
CA LYS A 73 20.10 -14.02 -9.25
C LYS A 73 19.90 -12.70 -8.51
N GLU A 74 20.33 -11.59 -9.10
CA GLU A 74 20.20 -10.26 -8.49
C GLU A 74 18.73 -9.85 -8.41
N ALA A 75 17.99 -10.01 -9.52
CA ALA A 75 16.56 -9.69 -9.60
C ALA A 75 15.74 -10.53 -8.61
N THR A 76 16.01 -11.84 -8.51
CA THR A 76 15.29 -12.77 -7.64
C THR A 76 15.94 -12.96 -6.28
N SER A 77 16.73 -11.98 -5.81
CA SER A 77 17.32 -12.04 -4.48
C SER A 77 16.22 -12.11 -3.41
N ASP A 78 16.51 -12.79 -2.30
CA ASP A 78 15.55 -12.92 -1.20
C ASP A 78 15.16 -11.56 -0.63
N SER A 79 16.10 -10.60 -0.63
CA SER A 79 15.86 -9.22 -0.23
C SER A 79 14.78 -8.55 -1.08
N ASN A 80 14.85 -8.67 -2.42
CA ASN A 80 13.85 -8.08 -3.31
C ASN A 80 12.46 -8.71 -3.09
N ILE A 81 12.39 -10.05 -3.06
CA ILE A 81 11.13 -10.78 -2.90
C ILE A 81 10.48 -10.46 -1.54
N GLN A 82 11.26 -10.51 -0.46
CA GLN A 82 10.75 -10.20 0.88
C GLN A 82 10.31 -8.74 1.01
N SER A 83 11.04 -7.80 0.39
CA SER A 83 10.66 -6.38 0.41
C SER A 83 9.28 -6.15 -0.24
N ILE A 84 8.99 -6.83 -1.35
CA ILE A 84 7.68 -6.75 -2.02
C ILE A 84 6.59 -7.39 -1.14
N GLN A 85 6.86 -8.58 -0.60
CA GLN A 85 5.92 -9.29 0.27
C GLN A 85 5.52 -8.46 1.49
N GLN A 86 6.51 -7.86 2.18
CA GLN A 86 6.26 -6.96 3.31
C GLN A 86 5.44 -5.73 2.90
N SER A 87 5.76 -5.15 1.75
CA SER A 87 5.05 -3.97 1.23
C SER A 87 3.57 -4.27 0.97
N ILE A 88 3.25 -5.46 0.46
CA ILE A 88 1.85 -5.91 0.24
C ILE A 88 1.15 -6.21 1.59
N GLN A 89 1.81 -6.96 2.48
CA GLN A 89 1.22 -7.42 3.75
C GLN A 89 0.93 -6.27 4.72
N ALA A 90 1.75 -5.22 4.73
CA ALA A 90 1.54 -4.03 5.56
C ALA A 90 0.19 -3.32 5.30
N GLY A 91 -0.49 -3.61 4.18
CA GLY A 91 -1.80 -3.04 3.86
C GLY A 91 -2.98 -3.92 4.27
N GLN A 92 -2.78 -5.22 4.44
CA GLN A 92 -3.84 -6.16 4.77
C GLN A 92 -4.25 -6.08 6.26
N GLY A 93 -3.34 -5.65 7.13
CA GLY A 93 -3.62 -5.45 8.57
C GLY A 93 -4.59 -4.29 8.86
N ALA A 94 -4.62 -3.25 8.02
CA ALA A 94 -5.43 -2.06 8.25
C ALA A 94 -6.83 -2.13 7.61
N GLN A 95 -6.99 -2.75 6.43
CA GLN A 95 -8.31 -2.87 5.80
C GLN A 95 -9.17 -3.98 6.42
N SER A 96 -8.56 -5.05 6.96
CA SER A 96 -9.29 -6.11 7.66
C SER A 96 -9.93 -5.61 8.97
N SER A 97 -9.29 -4.67 9.65
CA SER A 97 -9.81 -4.13 10.92
C SER A 97 -11.02 -3.23 10.67
N VAL A 98 -10.97 -2.28 9.74
CA VAL A 98 -12.08 -1.32 9.54
C VAL A 98 -13.26 -1.96 8.79
N ALA A 99 -13.01 -2.75 7.74
CA ALA A 99 -14.10 -3.46 7.04
C ALA A 99 -14.71 -4.58 7.90
N GLY A 100 -13.90 -5.23 8.74
CA GLY A 100 -14.35 -6.21 9.74
C GLY A 100 -15.14 -5.54 10.85
N LEU A 101 -14.73 -4.36 11.34
CA LEU A 101 -15.46 -3.59 12.33
C LEU A 101 -16.76 -3.01 11.77
N LEU A 102 -16.80 -2.55 10.51
CA LEU A 102 -18.03 -2.08 9.87
C LEU A 102 -19.03 -3.22 9.65
N SER A 103 -18.55 -4.39 9.22
CA SER A 103 -19.39 -5.59 9.04
C SER A 103 -19.93 -6.06 10.39
N LYS A 104 -19.08 -6.08 11.43
CA LYS A 104 -19.47 -6.44 12.80
C LYS A 104 -20.40 -5.40 13.42
N ALA A 105 -20.22 -4.11 13.16
CA ALA A 105 -21.13 -3.05 13.59
C ALA A 105 -22.50 -3.13 12.87
N LYS A 106 -22.52 -3.59 11.61
CA LYS A 106 -23.75 -3.85 10.86
C LYS A 106 -24.52 -5.05 11.43
N GLU A 107 -23.80 -6.08 11.90
CA GLU A 107 -24.37 -7.20 12.65
C GLU A 107 -24.94 -6.76 14.01
N PHE A 108 -24.25 -5.87 14.73
CA PHE A 108 -24.76 -5.32 16.00
C PHE A 108 -25.88 -4.28 15.84
N SER A 109 -26.08 -3.72 14.65
CA SER A 109 -27.16 -2.74 14.40
C SER A 109 -28.48 -3.39 13.96
N CYS A 110 -28.47 -4.69 13.65
CA CYS A 110 -29.70 -5.44 13.32
C CYS A 110 -30.32 -6.16 14.52
N ASP A 111 -29.58 -6.33 15.61
CA ASP A 111 -30.07 -6.97 16.84
C ASP A 111 -29.69 -6.13 18.07
N SER A 112 -30.63 -5.30 18.54
CA SER A 112 -31.03 -5.26 19.96
C SER A 112 -31.79 -3.98 20.31
N GLN A 113 -33.08 -4.17 20.61
CA GLN A 113 -33.66 -3.51 21.78
C GLN A 113 -32.87 -3.92 23.03
N GLY A 114 -32.53 -2.95 23.88
CA GLY A 114 -32.50 -3.19 25.32
C GLY A 114 -31.16 -3.03 26.07
N LYS A 115 -31.16 -1.97 26.87
CA LYS A 115 -30.55 -1.79 28.21
C LYS A 115 -29.10 -1.35 28.34
N ALA A 116 -29.00 -0.28 29.14
CA ALA A 116 -27.84 0.43 29.61
C ALA A 116 -26.96 -0.39 30.56
N GLN A 117 -25.66 -0.10 30.57
CA GLN A 117 -24.85 -0.14 31.77
C GLN A 117 -23.64 0.81 31.66
N THR A 118 -23.47 1.57 32.75
CA THR A 118 -22.40 2.51 33.06
C THR A 118 -21.08 1.80 33.34
N ALA A 119 -19.98 2.23 32.73
CA ALA A 119 -18.63 1.95 33.22
C ALA A 119 -17.70 3.12 32.90
N ALA A 120 -17.26 3.81 33.95
CA ALA A 120 -16.27 4.88 33.91
C ALA A 120 -14.90 4.36 33.43
N LYS A 121 -14.26 5.10 32.53
CA LYS A 121 -12.84 4.93 32.16
C LYS A 121 -12.10 6.26 32.31
N PRO A 122 -10.80 6.21 32.65
CA PRO A 122 -10.06 7.36 33.15
C PRO A 122 -9.78 8.38 32.06
N ALA A 123 -9.90 9.65 32.42
CA ALA A 123 -9.66 10.80 31.56
C ALA A 123 -8.23 10.76 30.98
N SER A 124 -8.15 10.59 29.66
CA SER A 124 -6.94 10.85 28.87
C SER A 124 -6.65 12.36 28.91
N LYS A 125 -5.76 12.75 29.82
CA LYS A 125 -5.33 14.15 30.03
C LYS A 125 -4.54 14.74 28.84
N SER A 126 -4.24 13.96 27.79
CA SER A 126 -3.48 14.45 26.63
C SER A 126 -4.31 15.31 25.66
N SER A 127 -5.64 15.14 25.66
CA SER A 127 -6.53 15.83 24.71
C SER A 127 -6.85 17.26 25.16
N PHE A 128 -6.86 17.53 26.47
CA PHE A 128 -7.11 18.87 27.01
C PHE A 128 -5.93 19.82 26.83
N LEU A 129 -4.68 19.31 26.90
CA LEU A 129 -3.49 20.12 26.66
C LEU A 129 -3.34 20.54 25.19
N LYS A 130 -3.73 19.67 24.24
CA LYS A 130 -3.82 20.03 22.82
C LYS A 130 -4.90 21.09 22.56
N LYS A 131 -6.07 20.95 23.20
CA LYS A 131 -7.16 21.93 23.10
C LYS A 131 -6.80 23.29 23.72
N LEU A 132 -6.08 23.31 24.84
CA LEU A 132 -5.58 24.55 25.46
C LEU A 132 -4.53 25.25 24.60
N LYS A 133 -3.59 24.52 23.99
CA LYS A 133 -2.60 25.10 23.07
C LYS A 133 -3.23 25.68 21.79
N ASN A 134 -4.25 25.01 21.25
CA ASN A 134 -4.99 25.50 20.07
C ASN A 134 -5.89 26.70 20.41
N LEU A 135 -6.39 26.81 21.64
CA LEU A 135 -7.19 27.96 22.10
C LEU A 135 -6.33 29.21 22.39
N THR A 136 -5.05 29.03 22.77
CA THR A 136 -4.14 30.15 23.07
C THR A 136 -3.44 30.74 21.84
N GLY A 137 -3.70 30.25 20.62
CA GLY A 137 -3.20 30.88 19.39
C GLY A 137 -1.68 30.79 19.17
N PHE A 138 -1.00 29.82 19.80
CA PHE A 138 0.46 29.63 19.74
C PHE A 138 0.84 28.18 19.36
N SER A 139 0.12 27.54 18.44
CA SER A 139 0.68 26.39 17.73
C SER A 139 1.46 26.91 16.53
N ASP A 140 2.77 27.03 16.67
CA ASP A 140 3.74 27.35 15.59
C ASP A 140 3.96 26.14 14.65
N ASP A 141 3.03 25.18 14.67
CA ASP A 141 3.01 24.07 13.74
C ASP A 141 2.41 24.59 12.42
N PRO A 142 3.09 24.42 11.27
CA PRO A 142 2.54 24.85 9.99
C PRO A 142 1.20 24.14 9.76
N ILE A 143 0.16 24.92 9.46
CA ILE A 143 -1.16 24.40 9.09
C ILE A 143 -0.96 23.47 7.90
N ARG A 144 -1.30 22.19 8.06
CA ARG A 144 -1.19 21.23 6.97
C ARG A 144 -2.45 21.28 6.12
N ASP A 145 -2.32 20.99 4.83
CA ASP A 145 -3.45 21.03 3.89
C ASP A 145 -4.63 20.16 4.36
N GLU A 146 -4.35 19.04 5.03
CA GLU A 146 -5.36 18.12 5.55
C GLU A 146 -6.25 18.73 6.65
N ASP A 147 -5.72 19.68 7.44
CA ASP A 147 -6.44 20.32 8.56
C ASP A 147 -7.50 21.32 8.07
N VAL A 148 -7.30 21.86 6.86
CA VAL A 148 -8.17 22.84 6.21
C VAL A 148 -9.21 22.17 5.29
N MET A 149 -9.06 20.88 4.99
CA MET A 149 -10.01 20.13 4.17
C MET A 149 -11.38 19.99 4.86
N SER A 150 -12.44 20.01 4.05
CA SER A 150 -13.79 19.67 4.51
C SER A 150 -13.90 18.16 4.76
N GLU A 151 -14.81 17.74 5.64
CA GLU A 151 -15.09 16.31 5.87
C GLU A 151 -15.48 15.58 4.57
N ALA A 152 -16.24 16.25 3.70
CA ALA A 152 -16.63 15.69 2.40
C ALA A 152 -15.44 15.50 1.45
N ASP A 153 -14.48 16.44 1.46
CA ASP A 153 -13.26 16.30 0.66
C ASP A 153 -12.35 15.20 1.21
N LEU A 154 -12.21 15.09 2.53
CA LEU A 154 -11.44 14.02 3.19
C LEU A 154 -11.98 12.63 2.82
N VAL A 155 -13.30 12.42 2.91
CA VAL A 155 -13.92 11.14 2.52
C VAL A 155 -13.68 10.82 1.05
N ARG A 156 -13.83 11.82 0.16
CA ARG A 156 -13.60 11.64 -1.27
C ARG A 156 -12.15 11.26 -1.57
N ASP A 157 -11.20 11.95 -0.96
CA ASP A 157 -9.79 11.74 -1.21
C ASP A 157 -9.27 10.46 -0.54
N ASN A 158 -9.73 10.11 0.67
CA ASN A 158 -9.49 8.78 1.27
C ASN A 158 -9.94 7.67 0.32
N GLY A 159 -11.16 7.78 -0.24
CA GLY A 159 -11.66 6.81 -1.22
C GLY A 159 -10.79 6.74 -2.49
N ARG A 160 -10.24 7.86 -2.97
CA ARG A 160 -9.30 7.89 -4.10
C ARG A 160 -7.97 7.21 -3.74
N LYS A 161 -7.41 7.52 -2.59
CA LYS A 161 -6.14 6.94 -2.10
C LYS A 161 -6.27 5.44 -1.88
N GLN A 162 -7.37 4.96 -1.30
CA GLN A 162 -7.63 3.53 -1.14
C GLN A 162 -7.65 2.79 -2.49
N ARG A 163 -8.30 3.34 -3.52
CA ARG A 163 -8.30 2.76 -4.88
C ARG A 163 -6.90 2.75 -5.49
N SER A 164 -6.14 3.83 -5.33
CA SER A 164 -4.75 3.93 -5.79
C SER A 164 -3.86 2.87 -5.13
N ILE A 165 -3.94 2.75 -3.79
CA ILE A 165 -3.23 1.74 -3.00
C ILE A 165 -3.57 0.33 -3.49
N GLN A 166 -4.85 0.03 -3.72
CA GLN A 166 -5.28 -1.29 -4.22
C GLN A 166 -4.71 -1.58 -5.61
N MET A 167 -4.73 -0.59 -6.52
CA MET A 167 -4.15 -0.73 -7.86
C MET A 167 -2.65 -1.03 -7.79
N VAL A 168 -1.87 -0.20 -7.08
CA VAL A 168 -0.42 -0.38 -6.94
C VAL A 168 -0.08 -1.68 -6.22
N SER A 169 -0.84 -2.05 -5.20
CA SER A 169 -0.68 -3.34 -4.52
C SER A 169 -0.90 -4.51 -5.48
N GLY A 170 -1.90 -4.43 -6.36
CA GLY A 170 -2.13 -5.43 -7.40
C GLY A 170 -0.98 -5.53 -8.40
N GLN A 171 -0.37 -4.40 -8.79
CA GLN A 171 0.81 -4.40 -9.65
C GLN A 171 2.03 -5.03 -8.96
N LEU A 172 2.25 -4.71 -7.68
CA LEU A 172 3.30 -5.33 -6.86
C LEU A 172 3.08 -6.84 -6.70
N SER A 173 1.84 -7.30 -6.51
CA SER A 173 1.52 -8.73 -6.47
C SER A 173 1.85 -9.43 -7.79
N LYS A 174 1.50 -8.82 -8.94
CA LYS A 174 1.88 -9.35 -10.26
C LYS A 174 3.40 -9.43 -10.43
N ALA A 175 4.11 -8.38 -10.02
CA ALA A 175 5.56 -8.33 -10.08
C ALA A 175 6.20 -9.42 -9.19
N LEU A 176 5.67 -9.62 -7.98
CA LEU A 176 6.10 -10.67 -7.07
C LEU A 176 5.95 -12.05 -7.70
N THR A 177 4.78 -12.38 -8.27
CA THR A 177 4.55 -13.67 -8.93
C THR A 177 5.52 -13.88 -10.10
N LYS A 178 5.81 -12.83 -10.88
CA LYS A 178 6.81 -12.89 -11.96
C LYS A 178 8.21 -13.21 -11.42
N LEU A 179 8.66 -12.54 -10.35
CA LEU A 179 9.97 -12.77 -9.74
C LEU A 179 10.06 -14.16 -9.08
N GLU A 180 9.02 -14.61 -8.40
CA GLU A 180 8.96 -15.94 -7.78
C GLU A 180 9.01 -17.04 -8.86
N LYS A 181 8.25 -16.87 -9.95
CA LYS A 181 8.32 -17.80 -11.09
C LYS A 181 9.71 -17.81 -11.72
N LEU A 182 10.30 -16.63 -11.95
CA LEU A 182 11.67 -16.51 -12.47
C LEU A 182 12.68 -17.23 -11.57
N LYS A 183 12.54 -17.11 -10.24
CA LYS A 183 13.38 -17.81 -9.26
C LYS A 183 13.21 -19.32 -9.37
N GLN A 184 11.98 -19.81 -9.41
CA GLN A 184 11.70 -21.25 -9.51
C GLN A 184 12.23 -21.85 -10.81
N ASP A 185 12.01 -21.18 -11.94
CA ASP A 185 12.49 -21.64 -13.25
C ASP A 185 14.02 -21.61 -13.31
N TYR A 186 14.66 -20.59 -12.72
CA TYR A 186 16.11 -20.54 -12.57
C TYR A 186 16.66 -21.71 -11.76
N GLU A 187 16.04 -22.06 -10.64
CA GLU A 187 16.43 -23.21 -9.82
C GLU A 187 16.27 -24.53 -10.59
N ARG A 188 15.14 -24.71 -11.30
CA ARG A 188 14.91 -25.89 -12.16
C ARG A 188 15.96 -26.03 -13.26
N SER A 189 16.38 -24.91 -13.85
CA SER A 189 17.38 -24.87 -14.92
C SER A 189 18.73 -25.45 -14.52
N LYS A 190 19.05 -25.51 -13.22
CA LYS A 190 20.34 -26.01 -12.72
C LYS A 190 20.56 -27.49 -13.03
N SER A 191 19.49 -28.25 -13.29
CA SER A 191 19.57 -29.66 -13.70
C SER A 191 19.98 -29.84 -15.17
N HIS A 192 19.86 -28.80 -16.00
CA HIS A 192 20.17 -28.88 -17.43
C HIS A 192 21.65 -28.63 -17.73
N ALA A 193 22.15 -29.29 -18.77
CA ALA A 193 23.49 -29.06 -19.30
C ALA A 193 23.65 -27.61 -19.81
N PRO A 194 24.87 -27.04 -19.81
CA PRO A 194 25.09 -25.62 -20.12
C PRO A 194 24.47 -25.09 -21.42
N PRO A 195 24.50 -25.83 -22.56
CA PRO A 195 23.89 -25.33 -23.80
C PRO A 195 22.37 -25.15 -23.70
N LYS A 196 21.66 -26.14 -23.14
CA LYS A 196 20.21 -26.07 -22.92
C LYS A 196 19.88 -25.00 -21.88
N ARG A 197 20.61 -25.00 -20.77
CA ARG A 197 20.42 -24.04 -19.69
C ARG A 197 20.56 -22.59 -20.18
N TYR A 198 21.51 -22.31 -21.07
CA TYR A 198 21.65 -20.99 -21.66
C TYR A 198 20.41 -20.53 -22.43
N VAL A 199 19.77 -21.44 -23.19
CA VAL A 199 18.50 -21.15 -23.88
C VAL A 199 17.40 -20.86 -22.85
N ASP A 200 17.30 -21.69 -21.81
CA ASP A 200 16.31 -21.51 -20.75
C ASP A 200 16.46 -20.15 -20.04
N LEU A 201 17.68 -19.73 -19.69
CA LEU A 201 17.93 -18.43 -19.05
C LEU A 201 17.47 -17.26 -19.93
N LYS A 202 17.67 -17.35 -21.26
CA LYS A 202 17.20 -16.33 -22.19
C LYS A 202 15.68 -16.26 -22.21
N ASP A 203 15.02 -17.40 -22.29
CA ASP A 203 13.57 -17.45 -22.43
C ASP A 203 12.86 -17.07 -21.13
N MET A 204 13.43 -17.39 -19.97
CA MET A 204 13.00 -16.88 -18.67
C MET A 204 13.03 -15.35 -18.62
N ILE A 205 14.14 -14.73 -19.03
CA ILE A 205 14.27 -13.27 -19.03
C ILE A 205 13.27 -12.62 -19.99
N LYS A 206 13.16 -13.13 -21.22
CA LYS A 206 12.15 -12.64 -22.18
C LYS A 206 10.75 -12.72 -21.61
N THR A 207 10.40 -13.85 -20.99
CA THR A 207 9.07 -14.07 -20.41
C THR A 207 8.81 -13.11 -19.25
N ALA A 208 9.81 -12.88 -18.40
CA ALA A 208 9.70 -11.97 -17.26
C ALA A 208 9.46 -10.51 -17.69
N VAL A 209 10.05 -10.07 -18.81
CA VAL A 209 9.95 -8.66 -19.30
C VAL A 209 8.91 -8.44 -20.40
N ALA A 210 8.35 -9.51 -20.99
CA ALA A 210 7.44 -9.39 -22.14
C ALA A 210 6.18 -8.57 -21.84
N GLU A 211 5.66 -8.67 -20.62
CA GLU A 211 4.46 -7.95 -20.20
C GLU A 211 4.85 -6.88 -19.19
N LYS A 212 4.54 -5.62 -19.52
CA LYS A 212 4.77 -4.45 -18.68
C LYS A 212 4.00 -4.57 -17.35
N LEU A 213 4.60 -4.07 -16.28
CA LEU A 213 3.99 -3.98 -14.95
C LEU A 213 3.03 -2.79 -14.83
#